data_AF-A0A967LCW7-F1
#
_entry.id   AF-A0A967LCW7-F1
#
_cell.length_a   1.000
_cell.length_b   1.000
_cell.length_c   1.000
_cell.angle_alpha   90.00
_cell.angle_beta   90.00
_cell.angle_gamma   90.00
#
_symmetry.space_group_name_H-M   'P 1'
#
loop_
_entity.id
_entity.type
_entity.pdbx_description
1 polymer ?
#
loop_
_entity_poly.entity_id
_entity_poly.type
_entity_poly.pdbx_seq_one_letter_code
_entity_poly.pdbx_strand_id
1 'polypeptide(L)'
;MSVSRTEYKFLISADDYRMWKEEISEIVEADTAGNAGDYPIVSQYYDTAERDCYWEKQRRWRSRRKIRVRVYGSEEAEIPPVGFLEVKHKLDGLGVKRRLQMPVESAQAFAGGDDDVLRKMYGEVGRAGRIVIDEVLGMRANGH
;
A
#
# COMPACT_ATOMS: atom_id res chain seq x y z
N MET A 1 25.15 -8.33 -9.90
CA MET A 1 24.42 -7.97 -11.14
C MET A 1 23.16 -7.22 -10.74
N SER A 2 22.93 -6.00 -11.24
CA SER A 2 21.68 -5.28 -10.97
C SER A 2 20.59 -5.77 -11.93
N VAL A 3 19.51 -6.34 -11.41
CA VAL A 3 18.35 -6.74 -12.21
C VAL A 3 17.53 -5.48 -12.55
N SER A 4 17.37 -5.19 -13.84
CA SER A 4 16.43 -4.16 -14.30
C SER A 4 15.02 -4.75 -14.34
N ARG A 5 14.03 -4.02 -13.83
CA ARG A 5 12.62 -4.45 -13.79
C ARG A 5 11.78 -3.50 -14.64
N THR A 6 10.96 -4.09 -15.51
CA THR A 6 9.96 -3.36 -16.31
C THR A 6 8.58 -3.91 -15.96
N GLU A 7 7.59 -3.04 -15.79
CA GLU A 7 6.21 -3.40 -15.44
C GLU A 7 5.24 -2.79 -16.46
N TYR A 8 4.36 -3.60 -17.03
CA TYR A 8 3.30 -3.17 -17.95
C TYR A 8 1.93 -3.34 -17.29
N LYS A 9 0.97 -2.48 -17.64
CA LYS A 9 -0.41 -2.55 -17.17
C LYS A 9 -1.36 -2.45 -18.35
N PHE A 10 -2.32 -3.35 -18.41
CA PHE A 10 -3.32 -3.43 -19.48
C PHE A 10 -4.71 -3.30 -18.87
N LEU A 11 -5.62 -2.65 -19.61
CA LEU A 11 -7.05 -2.76 -19.37
C LEU A 11 -7.52 -4.01 -20.11
N ILE A 12 -8.28 -4.87 -19.42
CA ILE A 12 -8.72 -6.17 -19.95
C ILE A 12 -10.22 -6.32 -19.73
N SER A 13 -10.90 -7.05 -20.60
CA SER A 13 -12.29 -7.42 -20.39
C SER A 13 -12.40 -8.59 -19.39
N ALA A 14 -13.63 -8.86 -18.92
CA ALA A 14 -13.88 -10.04 -18.09
C ALA A 14 -13.64 -11.36 -18.85
N ASP A 15 -13.84 -11.36 -20.17
CA ASP A 15 -13.61 -12.54 -21.01
C ASP A 15 -12.11 -12.79 -21.19
N ASP A 16 -11.33 -11.74 -21.47
CA ASP A 16 -9.86 -11.81 -21.52
C ASP A 16 -9.29 -12.33 -20.19
N TYR A 17 -9.83 -11.85 -19.06
CA TYR A 17 -9.41 -12.31 -17.73
C TYR A 17 -9.59 -13.82 -17.55
N ARG A 18 -10.75 -14.38 -17.90
CA ARG A 18 -11.01 -15.82 -17.71
C ARG A 18 -10.07 -16.65 -18.58
N MET A 19 -9.96 -16.30 -19.86
CA MET A 19 -9.09 -16.98 -20.82
C MET A 19 -7.62 -16.93 -20.38
N TRP A 20 -7.09 -15.75 -20.05
CA TRP A 20 -5.69 -15.62 -19.64
C TRP A 20 -5.40 -16.21 -18.26
N LYS A 21 -6.35 -16.23 -17.32
CA LYS A 21 -6.14 -16.88 -16.02
C LYS A 21 -5.91 -18.38 -16.20
N GLU A 22 -6.68 -19.02 -17.08
CA GLU A 22 -6.51 -20.44 -17.43
C GLU A 22 -5.13 -20.66 -18.08
N GLU A 23 -4.81 -19.93 -19.15
CA GLU A 23 -3.52 -20.06 -19.87
C GLU A 23 -2.29 -19.83 -18.96
N ILE A 24 -2.33 -18.79 -18.11
CA ILE A 24 -1.22 -18.44 -17.22
C ILE A 24 -1.04 -19.50 -16.13
N SER A 25 -2.13 -20.13 -15.66
CA SER A 25 -2.05 -21.15 -14.61
C SER A 25 -1.28 -22.40 -15.02
N GLU A 26 -1.10 -22.64 -16.33
CA GLU A 26 -0.30 -23.76 -16.86
C GLU A 26 1.22 -23.53 -16.72
N ILE A 27 1.64 -22.27 -16.57
CA ILE A 27 3.07 -21.86 -16.56
C ILE A 27 3.50 -21.14 -15.29
N VAL A 28 2.56 -20.62 -14.49
CA VAL A 28 2.83 -19.88 -13.27
C VAL A 28 1.96 -20.43 -12.14
N GLU A 29 2.60 -20.83 -11.04
CA GLU A 29 1.91 -21.25 -9.82
C GLU A 29 1.24 -20.06 -9.14
N ALA A 30 0.00 -20.28 -8.70
CA ALA A 30 -0.71 -19.31 -7.89
C ALA A 30 -0.03 -19.12 -6.52
N ASP A 31 -0.10 -17.91 -5.98
CA ASP A 31 0.27 -17.65 -4.59
C ASP A 31 -0.60 -18.49 -3.64
N THR A 32 -0.01 -18.98 -2.55
CA THR A 32 -0.71 -19.77 -1.53
C THR A 32 -1.41 -18.92 -0.48
N ALA A 33 -1.28 -17.59 -0.53
CA ALA A 33 -1.97 -16.70 0.39
C ALA A 33 -3.50 -16.72 0.22
N GLY A 34 -4.23 -16.49 1.32
CA GLY A 34 -5.70 -16.45 1.32
C GLY A 34 -6.34 -17.79 0.99
N ASN A 35 -7.43 -17.78 0.21
CA ASN A 35 -8.14 -18.98 -0.22
C ASN A 35 -7.62 -19.42 -1.60
N ALA A 36 -6.45 -20.08 -1.62
CA ALA A 36 -5.78 -20.53 -2.84
C ALA A 36 -5.45 -19.39 -3.84
N GLY A 37 -4.90 -18.29 -3.33
CA GLY A 37 -4.49 -17.13 -4.12
C GLY A 37 -5.58 -16.07 -4.32
N ASP A 38 -6.82 -16.37 -3.93
CA ASP A 38 -7.93 -15.42 -3.97
C ASP A 38 -8.13 -14.79 -2.58
N TYR A 39 -7.91 -13.48 -2.50
CA TYR A 39 -8.15 -12.67 -1.30
C TYR A 39 -8.47 -11.22 -1.65
N PRO A 40 -9.35 -10.56 -0.89
CA PRO A 40 -9.63 -9.15 -1.11
C PRO A 40 -8.42 -8.29 -0.73
N ILE A 41 -8.24 -7.19 -1.47
CA ILE A 41 -7.28 -6.14 -1.14
C ILE A 41 -8.03 -4.82 -1.10
N VAL A 42 -8.13 -4.24 0.09
CA VAL A 42 -8.74 -2.91 0.29
C VAL A 42 -7.63 -1.88 0.41
N SER A 43 -7.75 -0.75 -0.27
CA SER A 43 -6.77 0.34 -0.17
C SER A 43 -7.48 1.68 -0.03
N GLN A 44 -7.28 2.36 1.11
CA GLN A 44 -7.71 3.74 1.32
C GLN A 44 -6.52 4.66 1.09
N TYR A 45 -6.67 5.63 0.18
CA TYR A 45 -5.65 6.65 -0.09
C TYR A 45 -5.96 7.90 0.73
N TYR A 46 -4.92 8.49 1.30
CA TYR A 46 -5.02 9.77 2.01
C TYR A 46 -4.49 10.90 1.14
N ASP A 47 -5.13 12.05 1.30
CA ASP A 47 -4.76 13.30 0.70
C ASP A 47 -5.26 14.44 1.60
N THR A 48 -4.77 15.65 1.36
CA THR A 48 -5.29 16.85 2.02
C THR A 48 -6.67 17.22 1.47
N ALA A 49 -7.37 18.15 2.12
CA ALA A 49 -8.64 18.67 1.61
C ALA A 49 -8.46 19.35 0.23
N GLU A 50 -7.29 19.96 0.02
CA GLU A 50 -6.84 20.63 -1.19
C GLU A 50 -6.34 19.67 -2.27
N ARG A 51 -6.20 18.37 -1.94
CA ARG A 51 -5.74 17.28 -2.81
C ARG A 51 -4.30 17.44 -3.28
N ASP A 52 -3.39 17.74 -2.36
CA ASP A 52 -1.99 18.00 -2.68
C ASP A 52 -1.31 16.82 -3.39
N CYS A 53 -1.45 15.59 -2.88
CA CYS A 53 -0.86 14.40 -3.50
C CYS A 53 -1.39 14.19 -4.94
N TYR A 54 -2.67 14.47 -5.17
CA TYR A 54 -3.25 14.46 -6.51
C TYR A 54 -2.58 15.50 -7.40
N TRP A 55 -2.51 16.77 -6.99
CA TRP A 55 -1.97 17.84 -7.82
C TRP A 55 -0.48 17.70 -8.08
N GLU A 56 0.31 17.28 -7.09
CA GLU A 56 1.72 16.92 -7.24
C GLU A 56 1.92 15.88 -8.34
N LYS A 57 1.07 14.84 -8.36
CA LYS A 57 1.11 13.80 -9.39
C LYS A 57 0.77 14.38 -10.76
N GLN A 58 -0.33 15.13 -10.88
CA GLN A 58 -0.77 15.68 -12.17
C GLN A 58 0.24 16.67 -12.75
N ARG A 59 0.82 17.53 -11.91
CA ARG A 59 1.84 18.51 -12.27
C ARG A 59 3.24 17.93 -12.37
N ARG A 60 3.40 16.61 -12.18
CA ARG A 60 4.68 15.89 -12.27
C ARG A 60 5.77 16.46 -11.37
N TRP A 61 5.40 16.86 -10.16
CA TRP A 61 6.35 17.36 -9.17
C TRP A 61 7.47 16.35 -8.92
N ARG A 62 8.69 16.87 -8.76
CA ARG A 62 9.92 16.07 -8.63
C ARG A 62 9.85 15.15 -7.43
N SER A 63 9.55 15.72 -6.27
CA SER A 63 9.23 15.02 -5.03
C SER A 63 7.72 14.97 -4.88
N ARG A 64 7.15 13.76 -4.76
CA ARG A 64 5.71 13.57 -4.55
C ARG A 64 5.41 12.27 -3.84
N ARG A 65 4.35 12.24 -3.04
CA ARG A 65 4.00 11.07 -2.22
C ARG A 65 2.63 10.50 -2.57
N LYS A 66 2.43 9.26 -2.13
CA LYS A 66 1.13 8.62 -1.99
C LYS A 66 1.13 7.88 -0.67
N ILE A 67 0.18 8.22 0.18
CA ILE A 67 -0.03 7.54 1.47
C ILE A 67 -1.27 6.67 1.32
N ARG A 68 -1.21 5.46 1.86
CA ARG A 68 -2.37 4.58 1.90
C ARG A 68 -2.35 3.64 3.08
N VAL A 69 -3.51 3.35 3.61
CA VAL A 69 -3.77 2.16 4.40
C VAL A 69 -4.22 1.08 3.44
N ARG A 70 -3.66 -0.12 3.58
CA ARG A 70 -4.01 -1.29 2.78
C ARG A 70 -4.22 -2.49 3.68
N VAL A 71 -5.31 -3.20 3.47
CA VAL A 71 -5.61 -4.48 4.14
C VAL A 71 -5.63 -5.59 3.09
N TYR A 72 -5.04 -6.73 3.44
CA TYR A 72 -5.08 -7.97 2.66
C TYR A 72 -5.86 -9.03 3.44
N GLY A 73 -6.70 -9.79 2.74
CA GLY A 73 -7.47 -10.88 3.35
C GLY A 73 -8.77 -10.42 4.00
N SER A 74 -9.48 -11.39 4.58
CA SER A 74 -10.70 -11.19 5.35
C SER A 74 -10.70 -12.11 6.57
N GLU A 75 -11.56 -11.83 7.55
CA GLU A 75 -11.65 -12.61 8.79
C GLU A 75 -12.10 -14.07 8.55
N GLU A 76 -12.78 -14.32 7.43
CA GLU A 76 -13.28 -15.65 7.06
C GLU A 76 -12.23 -16.51 6.32
N ALA A 77 -11.04 -15.97 6.05
CA ALA A 77 -9.97 -16.68 5.35
C ALA A 77 -9.13 -17.56 6.30
N GLU A 78 -8.47 -18.58 5.75
CA GLU A 78 -7.53 -19.43 6.51
C GLU A 78 -6.35 -18.62 7.07
N ILE A 79 -5.88 -17.62 6.31
CA ILE A 79 -4.84 -16.70 6.74
C ILE A 79 -5.51 -15.42 7.26
N PRO A 80 -5.27 -15.02 8.52
CA PRO A 80 -5.84 -13.81 9.10
C PRO A 80 -5.49 -12.53 8.31
N PRO A 81 -6.37 -11.53 8.30
CA PRO A 81 -6.13 -10.31 7.56
C PRO A 81 -4.97 -9.50 8.16
N VAL A 82 -4.29 -8.74 7.29
CA VAL A 82 -3.12 -7.93 7.69
C VAL A 82 -3.20 -6.52 7.13
N GLY A 83 -2.96 -5.54 7.99
CA GLY A 83 -2.92 -4.12 7.67
C GLY A 83 -1.52 -3.59 7.35
N PHE A 84 -1.46 -2.61 6.46
CA PHE A 84 -0.24 -1.87 6.14
C PHE A 84 -0.52 -0.38 6.00
N LEU A 85 0.28 0.44 6.68
CA LEU A 85 0.45 1.84 6.34
C LEU A 85 1.61 1.95 5.35
N GLU A 86 1.32 2.37 4.12
CA GLU A 86 2.29 2.43 3.03
C GLU A 86 2.52 3.85 2.55
N VAL A 87 3.79 4.20 2.36
CA VAL A 87 4.21 5.45 1.73
C VAL A 87 5.00 5.12 0.47
N LYS A 88 4.51 5.61 -0.68
CA LYS A 88 5.24 5.59 -1.95
C LYS A 88 5.73 7.00 -2.26
N HIS A 89 7.03 7.21 -2.18
CA HIS A 89 7.68 8.47 -2.51
C HIS A 89 8.36 8.35 -3.87
N LYS A 90 8.18 9.36 -4.72
CA LYS A 90 8.92 9.50 -5.97
C LYS A 90 9.72 10.80 -5.93
N LEU A 91 11.03 10.71 -6.11
CA LEU A 91 11.98 11.81 -6.15
C LEU A 91 12.80 11.71 -7.44
N ASP A 92 12.72 12.73 -8.32
CA ASP A 92 13.49 12.81 -9.57
C ASP A 92 13.43 11.54 -10.43
N GLY A 93 12.26 10.91 -10.47
CA GLY A 93 12.05 9.68 -11.24
C GLY A 93 12.26 8.40 -10.43
N LEU A 94 13.08 8.44 -9.38
CA LEU A 94 13.35 7.32 -8.48
C LEU A 94 12.18 7.10 -7.52
N GLY A 95 11.70 5.87 -7.44
CA GLY A 95 10.60 5.49 -6.55
C GLY A 95 11.09 4.67 -5.38
N VAL A 96 10.70 5.03 -4.17
CA VAL A 96 10.90 4.22 -2.96
C VAL A 96 9.54 3.93 -2.34
N LYS A 97 9.31 2.66 -2.00
CA LYS A 97 8.15 2.22 -1.23
C LYS A 97 8.62 1.83 0.16
N ARG A 98 7.97 2.38 1.18
CA ARG A 98 8.12 1.97 2.57
C ARG A 98 6.75 1.54 3.09
N ARG A 99 6.72 0.58 4.01
CA ARG A 99 5.49 0.17 4.67
C ARG A 99 5.73 -0.24 6.10
N LEU A 100 4.75 0.05 6.94
CA LEU A 100 4.62 -0.46 8.29
C LEU A 100 3.51 -1.51 8.30
N GLN A 101 3.83 -2.74 8.69
CA GLN A 101 2.82 -3.74 9.00
C GLN A 101 2.18 -3.38 10.35
N MET A 102 0.87 -3.52 10.44
CA MET A 102 0.10 -3.23 11.64
C MET A 102 -1.13 -4.15 11.77
N PRO A 103 -1.63 -4.36 12.99
CA PRO A 103 -2.93 -4.99 13.19
C PRO A 103 -4.03 -4.28 12.39
N VAL A 104 -5.06 -5.03 11.97
CA VAL A 104 -6.15 -4.47 11.17
C VAL A 104 -6.91 -3.41 11.95
N GLU A 105 -7.08 -3.61 13.25
CA GLU A 105 -7.70 -2.68 14.18
C GLU A 105 -6.92 -1.37 14.26
N SER A 106 -5.58 -1.46 14.30
CA SER A 106 -4.71 -0.28 14.29
C SER A 106 -4.80 0.48 12.97
N ALA A 107 -4.88 -0.25 11.84
CA ALA A 107 -5.08 0.34 10.52
C ALA A 107 -6.45 1.04 10.41
N GLN A 108 -7.50 0.43 10.97
CA GLN A 108 -8.85 1.00 11.03
C GLN A 108 -8.90 2.23 11.94
N ALA A 109 -8.26 2.19 13.11
CA ALA A 109 -8.18 3.34 14.02
C ALA A 109 -7.48 4.53 13.36
N PHE A 110 -6.32 4.29 12.72
CA PHE A 110 -5.64 5.30 11.94
C PHE A 110 -6.51 5.84 10.80
N ALA A 111 -7.21 4.96 10.09
CA ALA A 111 -8.15 5.35 9.05
C ALA A 111 -9.34 6.18 9.54
N GLY A 112 -9.77 5.97 10.79
CA GLY A 112 -10.74 6.78 11.50
C GLY A 112 -10.20 8.12 12.01
N GLY A 113 -8.91 8.39 11.82
CA GLY A 113 -8.26 9.66 12.18
C GLY A 113 -7.48 9.64 13.50
N ASP A 114 -7.39 8.50 14.19
CA ASP A 114 -6.59 8.33 15.41
C ASP A 114 -5.10 8.18 15.07
N ASP A 115 -4.33 9.26 15.18
CA ASP A 115 -2.88 9.26 14.98
C ASP A 115 -2.11 8.62 16.16
N ASP A 116 -2.71 8.57 17.34
CA ASP A 116 -2.02 8.10 18.54
C ASP A 116 -1.69 6.61 18.45
N VAL A 117 -2.42 5.86 17.61
CA VAL A 117 -2.07 4.48 17.27
C VAL A 117 -0.64 4.36 16.74
N LEU A 118 -0.20 5.29 15.88
CA LEU A 118 1.17 5.27 15.34
C LEU A 118 2.20 5.60 16.43
N ARG A 119 1.86 6.51 17.34
CA ARG A 119 2.74 6.88 18.47
C ARG A 119 2.94 5.71 19.42
N LYS A 120 1.87 4.99 19.74
CA LYS A 120 1.92 3.77 20.59
C LYS A 120 2.82 2.71 19.96
N MET A 121 2.70 2.50 18.65
CA MET A 121 3.51 1.51 17.92
C MET A 121 5.01 1.88 17.80
N TYR A 122 5.39 3.14 18.01
CA TYR A 122 6.75 3.62 17.72
C TYR A 122 7.86 2.85 18.46
N GLY A 123 7.62 2.47 19.72
CA GLY A 123 8.56 1.70 20.53
C GLY A 123 8.67 0.22 20.10
N GLU A 124 7.60 -0.32 19.54
CA GLU A 124 7.44 -1.74 19.22
C GLU A 124 7.97 -2.11 17.84
N VAL A 125 8.10 -1.12 16.94
CA VAL A 125 8.52 -1.35 15.56
C VAL A 125 10.01 -1.10 15.36
N GLY A 126 10.61 -1.84 14.43
CA GLY A 126 11.99 -1.63 14.01
C GLY A 126 12.20 -0.29 13.28
N ARG A 127 13.46 0.03 12.97
CA ARG A 127 13.86 1.29 12.30
C ARG A 127 13.04 1.60 11.04
N ALA A 128 12.77 0.60 10.20
CA ALA A 128 12.00 0.78 8.98
C ALA A 128 10.55 1.23 9.26
N GLY A 129 9.93 0.71 10.32
CA GLY A 129 8.59 1.12 10.77
C GLY A 129 8.59 2.55 11.33
N ARG A 130 9.59 2.89 12.15
CA ARG A 130 9.74 4.27 12.69
C ARG A 130 9.86 5.31 11.58
N ILE A 131 10.62 5.02 10.52
CA ILE A 131 10.72 5.92 9.35
C ILE A 131 9.34 6.16 8.72
N VAL A 132 8.48 5.16 8.63
CA VAL A 132 7.12 5.34 8.10
C VAL A 132 6.28 6.20 9.04
N ILE A 133 6.35 5.95 10.35
CA ILE A 133 5.63 6.72 11.36
C ILE A 133 6.05 8.19 11.33
N ASP A 134 7.36 8.45 11.37
CA ASP A 134 7.93 9.81 11.34
C ASP A 134 7.54 10.55 10.06
N GLU A 135 7.59 9.86 8.91
CA GLU A 135 7.20 10.45 7.63
C GLU A 135 5.71 10.82 7.62
N VAL A 136 4.83 9.94 8.06
CA VAL A 136 3.38 10.18 8.05
C VAL A 136 2.97 11.26 9.07
N LEU A 137 3.43 11.17 10.31
CA LEU A 137 3.14 12.17 11.34
C LEU A 137 3.78 13.53 10.99
N GLY A 138 4.97 13.52 10.39
CA GLY A 138 5.64 14.72 9.90
C GLY A 138 4.86 15.39 8.78
N MET A 139 4.33 14.64 7.80
CA MET A 139 3.47 15.21 6.75
C MET A 139 2.22 15.85 7.36
N ARG A 140 1.52 15.12 8.23
CA ARG A 140 0.29 15.61 8.88
C ARG A 140 0.52 16.88 9.70
N ALA A 141 1.64 16.97 10.43
CA ALA A 141 2.02 18.17 11.18
C ALA A 141 2.32 19.39 10.27
N ASN A 142 2.72 19.15 9.01
CA ASN A 142 2.93 20.19 8.00
C ASN A 142 1.68 20.48 7.17
N GLY A 143 0.53 19.90 7.51
CA GLY A 143 -0.71 20.05 6.76
C GLY A 143 -0.68 19.36 5.39
N HIS A 144 0.13 18.31 5.25
CA HIS A 144 0.31 17.54 4.02
C HIS A 144 -0.15 16.08 4.18
#